data_AF-A0A1T2Y1Y5-F1
#
_entry.id   AF-A0A1T2Y1Y5-F1
#
_cell.length_a   1.000
_cell.length_b   1.000
_cell.length_c   1.000
_cell.angle_alpha   90.00
_cell.angle_beta   90.00
_cell.angle_gamma   90.00
#
_symmetry.space_group_name_H-M   'P 1'
#
loop_
_entity.id
_entity.type
_entity.pdbx_description
1 polymer ?
#
loop_
_entity_poly.entity_id
_entity_poly.type
_entity_poly.pdbx_seq_one_letter_code
_entity_poly.pdbx_strand_id
1 'polypeptide(L)' 'MKIEQIAECFFKYANEQGNPYDEFPLGTEVDEFGGPYIEISDSGKLAIVAKDRGEACMRKETLSPEALAKWIYEIFNKE' A
#
# COMPACT_ATOMS: atom_id res chain seq x y z
N MET A 1 2.78 -14.01 -3.42
CA MET A 1 3.22 -13.00 -2.43
C MET A 1 2.02 -12.65 -1.57
N LYS A 2 2.19 -12.46 -0.26
CA LYS A 2 1.05 -12.20 0.66
C LYS A 2 1.11 -10.78 1.22
N ILE A 3 -0.06 -10.23 1.57
CA ILE A 3 -0.17 -8.91 2.21
C ILE A 3 0.65 -8.83 3.51
N GLU A 4 0.79 -9.94 4.23
CA GLU A 4 1.62 -10.07 5.44
C GLU A 4 3.06 -9.58 5.20
N GLN A 5 3.68 -9.96 4.07
CA GLN A 5 5.05 -9.55 3.76
C GLN A 5 5.18 -8.05 3.48
N ILE A 6 4.14 -7.45 2.89
CA ILE A 6 4.08 -6.02 2.64
C ILE A 6 3.94 -5.26 3.97
N ALA A 7 3.07 -5.76 4.86
CA ALA A 7 2.87 -5.19 6.17
C ALA A 7 4.14 -5.25 7.03
N GLU A 8 4.89 -6.36 7.01
CA GLU A 8 6.20 -6.46 7.67
C GLU A 8 7.19 -5.40 7.17
N CYS A 9 7.31 -5.25 5.84
CA CYS A 9 8.16 -4.21 5.24
C CYS A 9 7.72 -2.80 5.68
N PHE A 10 6.42 -2.56 5.77
CA PHE A 10 5.87 -1.27 6.19
C PHE A 10 6.18 -0.96 7.64
N PHE A 11 5.88 -1.87 8.57
CA PHE A 11 6.15 -1.63 10.00
C PHE A 11 7.64 -1.41 10.26
N LYS A 12 8.50 -2.18 9.58
CA LYS A 12 9.94 -1.96 9.64
C LYS A 12 10.30 -0.55 9.16
N TYR A 13 9.84 -0.15 7.97
CA TYR A 13 10.13 1.16 7.41
C TYR A 13 9.60 2.30 8.28
N ALA A 14 8.36 2.20 8.76
CA ALA A 14 7.72 3.19 9.62
C ALA A 14 8.50 3.37 10.94
N ASN A 15 8.95 2.28 11.55
CA ASN A 15 9.80 2.31 12.73
C ASN A 15 11.18 2.94 12.43
N GLU A 16 11.78 2.67 11.28
CA GLU A 16 13.03 3.32 10.84
C GLU A 16 12.86 4.83 10.59
N GLN A 17 11.66 5.30 10.24
CA GLN A 17 11.33 6.73 10.12
C GLN A 17 11.01 7.38 11.48
N GLY A 18 10.96 6.62 12.57
CA GLY A 18 10.60 7.12 13.90
C GLY A 18 9.10 7.39 14.09
N ASN A 19 8.25 6.86 13.21
CA ASN A 19 6.79 6.94 13.30
C ASN A 19 6.19 5.53 13.26
N PRO A 20 6.22 4.78 14.38
CA PRO A 20 5.68 3.43 14.42
C PRO A 20 4.16 3.43 14.27
N TYR A 21 3.63 2.41 13.60
CA TYR A 21 2.20 2.20 13.39
C TYR A 21 1.75 1.00 14.22
N ASP A 22 0.58 1.11 14.85
CA ASP A 22 -0.06 -0.01 15.57
C ASP A 22 -0.79 -0.97 14.62
N GLU A 23 -1.26 -0.47 13.47
CA GLU A 23 -1.97 -1.23 12.46
C GLU A 23 -1.54 -0.86 11.04
N PHE A 24 -1.71 -1.80 10.11
CA PHE A 24 -1.38 -1.58 8.70
C PHE A 24 -2.52 -0.81 8.03
N PRO A 25 -2.26 0.39 7.45
CA PRO A 25 -3.33 1.33 7.08
C PRO A 25 -4.04 1.00 5.76
N LEU A 26 -3.69 -0.11 5.10
CA LEU A 26 -4.22 -0.46 3.78
C LEU A 26 -4.67 -1.91 3.70
N GLY A 27 -5.87 -2.11 3.13
CA GLY A 27 -6.38 -3.43 2.76
C GLY A 27 -6.19 -3.74 1.28
N THR A 28 -6.64 -4.94 0.89
CA THR A 28 -6.81 -5.33 -0.52
C THR A 28 -8.22 -5.06 -1.04
N GLU A 29 -9.14 -4.66 -0.17
CA GLU A 29 -10.53 -4.42 -0.52
C GLU A 29 -10.68 -3.05 -1.19
N VAL A 30 -11.52 -3.00 -2.23
CA VAL A 30 -11.81 -1.76 -2.93
C VAL A 30 -12.74 -0.94 -2.05
N ASP A 31 -12.28 0.24 -1.64
CA ASP A 31 -13.11 1.19 -0.90
C ASP A 31 -14.10 1.90 -1.84
N GLU A 32 -15.40 1.86 -1.52
CA GLU A 32 -16.46 2.47 -2.33
C GLU A 32 -16.40 4.01 -2.33
N PHE A 33 -15.66 4.61 -1.39
CA PHE A 33 -15.44 6.05 -1.27
C PHE A 33 -14.15 6.51 -1.94
N GLY A 34 -13.44 5.61 -2.63
CA GLY A 34 -12.28 5.93 -3.44
C GLY A 34 -10.94 5.92 -2.70
N GLY A 35 -10.91 5.33 -1.51
CA GLY A 35 -9.66 5.10 -0.78
C GLY A 35 -8.65 4.26 -1.59
N PRO A 36 -7.34 4.49 -1.38
CA PRO A 36 -6.31 3.63 -1.94
C PRO A 36 -6.46 2.20 -1.40
N TYR A 37 -6.11 1.20 -2.22
CA TYR A 37 -6.09 -0.21 -1.87
C TYR A 37 -4.93 -0.92 -2.58
N ILE A 38 -4.57 -2.11 -2.08
CA ILE A 38 -3.47 -2.91 -2.62
C ILE A 38 -4.02 -3.98 -3.57
N GLU A 39 -3.45 -4.08 -4.77
CA GLU A 39 -3.67 -5.22 -5.67
C GLU A 39 -2.43 -6.11 -5.69
N ILE A 40 -2.65 -7.42 -5.52
CA ILE A 40 -1.62 -8.46 -5.61
C ILE A 40 -2.03 -9.40 -6.74
N SER A 41 -1.24 -9.44 -7.81
CA SER A 41 -1.44 -10.37 -8.92
C SER A 41 -0.82 -11.73 -8.63
N ASP A 42 -1.39 -12.80 -9.18
CA ASP A 42 -0.79 -14.15 -9.17
C ASP A 42 0.64 -14.21 -9.72
N SER A 43 1.00 -13.27 -10.59
CA SER A 43 2.37 -13.14 -11.12
C SER A 43 3.36 -12.49 -10.15
N GLY A 44 2.92 -12.12 -8.93
CA GLY A 44 3.74 -11.44 -7.93
C GLY A 44 3.87 -9.93 -8.14
N LYS A 45 3.13 -9.33 -9.10
CA LYS A 45 3.03 -7.88 -9.24
C LYS A 45 2.21 -7.30 -8.09
N LEU A 46 2.70 -6.19 -7.55
CA LEU A 46 2.08 -5.42 -6.48
C LEU A 46 1.68 -4.06 -7.02
N ALA A 47 0.52 -3.56 -6.64
CA ALA A 47 0.09 -2.22 -7.01
C ALA A 47 -0.61 -1.51 -5.84
N ILE A 48 -0.41 -0.19 -5.75
CA ILE A 48 -1.33 0.70 -5.03
C ILE A 48 -2.26 1.29 -6.07
N VAL A 49 -3.57 1.17 -5.83
CA VAL A 49 -4.60 1.69 -6.71
C VAL A 49 -5.52 2.58 -5.90
N ALA A 50 -5.84 3.76 -6.41
CA ALA A 50 -6.93 4.58 -5.90
C ALA A 50 -7.91 4.87 -7.04
N LYS A 51 -9.20 4.77 -6.76
CA LYS A 51 -10.27 5.00 -7.74
C LYS A 51 -11.09 6.21 -7.32
N ASP A 52 -11.44 7.09 -8.25
CA ASP A 52 -12.50 8.08 -8.05
C ASP A 52 -13.69 7.66 -8.90
N ARG A 53 -14.87 7.49 -8.27
CA ARG A 53 -16.13 7.12 -8.96
C ARG A 53 -16.01 5.90 -9.89
N GLY A 54 -15.16 4.94 -9.52
CA GLY A 54 -14.92 3.70 -10.28
C GLY A 54 -13.81 3.79 -11.34
N GLU A 55 -13.26 4.98 -11.62
CA GLU A 55 -12.12 5.15 -12.52
C GLU A 55 -10.81 5.22 -11.75
N ALA A 56 -9.78 4.50 -12.20
CA ALA A 56 -8.48 4.50 -11.53
C ALA A 56 -7.77 5.85 -11.73
N CYS A 57 -7.72 6.66 -10.67
CA CYS A 57 -7.02 7.95 -10.68
C CYS A 57 -5.54 7.83 -10.28
N MET A 58 -5.19 6.78 -9.55
CA MET A 58 -3.80 6.46 -9.21
C MET A 58 -3.57 4.97 -9.39
N ARG A 59 -2.50 4.62 -10.10
CA ARG A 59 -1.97 3.25 -10.15
C ARG A 59 -0.44 3.32 -10.12
N LYS A 60 0.17 2.67 -9.13
CA LYS A 60 1.63 2.57 -9.03
C LYS A 60 2.01 1.12 -8.76
N GLU A 61 2.74 0.52 -9.70
CA GLU A 61 3.06 -0.90 -9.71
C GLU A 61 4.53 -1.16 -9.41
N THR A 62 4.82 -2.27 -8.74
CA THR A 62 6.16 -2.73 -8.40
C THR A 62 6.19 -4.25 -8.27
N LEU A 63 7.39 -4.83 -8.33
CA LEU A 63 7.64 -6.22 -7.93
C LEU A 63 8.29 -6.32 -6.54
N SER A 64 8.66 -5.18 -5.94
CA SER A 64 9.32 -5.12 -4.63
C SER A 64 8.31 -4.75 -3.54
N PRO A 65 8.11 -5.61 -2.52
CA PRO A 65 7.26 -5.30 -1.38
C PRO A 65 7.79 -4.11 -0.55
N GLU A 66 9.11 -3.93 -0.49
CA GLU A 66 9.75 -2.79 0.19
C GLU A 66 9.41 -1.46 -0.50
N ALA A 67 9.46 -1.43 -1.84
CA ALA A 67 9.08 -0.26 -2.60
C ALA A 67 7.59 0.09 -2.40
N LEU A 68 6.72 -0.93 -2.38
CA LEU A 68 5.29 -0.75 -2.12
C LEU A 68 5.07 -0.18 -0.71
N ALA A 69 5.66 -0.81 0.31
CA ALA A 69 5.57 -0.39 1.71
C ALA A 69 6.00 1.07 1.92
N LYS A 70 7.09 1.50 1.28
CA LYS A 70 7.54 2.89 1.32
C LYS A 70 6.49 3.84 0.73
N TRP A 71 5.90 3.50 -0.42
CA TRP A 71 4.87 4.35 -1.03
C TRP A 71 3.62 4.45 -0.15
N ILE A 72 3.24 3.36 0.52
CA ILE A 72 2.14 3.38 1.50
C ILE A 72 2.45 4.38 2.60
N TYR A 73 3.63 4.29 3.21
CA TYR A 73 4.04 5.26 4.22
C TYR A 73 4.01 6.70 3.69
N GLU A 74 4.54 6.96 2.50
CA GLU A 74 4.53 8.29 1.89
C GLU A 74 3.10 8.81 1.63
N ILE A 75 2.12 7.95 1.33
CA ILE A 75 0.72 8.36 1.10
C ILE A 75 0.06 8.81 2.40
N PHE A 76 0.27 8.09 3.50
CA PHE A 76 -0.37 8.36 4.79
C PHE A 76 0.36 9.40 5.64
N ASN A 77 1.59 9.75 5.28
CA ASN A 77 2.41 10.73 6.00
C ASN A 77 2.79 11.94 5.12
N LYS A 78 2.16 12.11 3.96
CA LYS A 78 2.28 13.34 3.17
C LYS A 78 1.40 14.42 3.79
N GLU A 79 2.03 15.49 4.27
CA GLU A 79 1.40 16.75 4.70
C GLU A 79 0.65 17.45 3.56
#